data_AF-A0A970WNT0-F1
#
_entry.id   AF-A0A970WNT0-F1
#
_cell.length_a   1.000
_cell.length_b   1.000
_cell.length_c   1.000
_cell.angle_alpha   90.00
_cell.angle_beta   90.00
_cell.angle_gamma   90.00
#
_symmetry.space_group_name_H-M   'P 1'
#
loop_
_entity.id
_entity.type
_entity.pdbx_description
1 polymer ?
#
loop_
_entity_poly.entity_id
_entity_poly.type
_entity_poly.pdbx_seq_one_letter_code
_entity_poly.pdbx_strand_id
1 'polypeptide(L)'
;MTVQHLCRLMLPLLIGLWGAGPSTAQGVFPGQNWQEAAPDSQGVDAARLKAAVDYMDANFGEQGARELAIVRNGYLIWKGPNCDAYHNIWSSTKNYTSTLLGVLVSDGKCRLDDPAAITGSTAFLSGSARPSELTRER
;
A
#
# COMPACT_ATOMS: atom_id res chain seq x y z
N MET A 1 -58.17 -6.22 29.56
CA MET A 1 -57.56 -5.11 28.79
C MET A 1 -56.41 -4.58 29.64
N THR A 2 -55.13 -4.62 29.30
CA THR A 2 -54.43 -5.03 28.08
C THR A 2 -52.98 -5.25 28.53
N VAL A 3 -52.44 -6.42 28.21
CA VAL A 3 -51.03 -6.82 28.37
C VAL A 3 -50.18 -5.95 27.45
N GLN A 4 -49.89 -4.71 27.87
CA GLN A 4 -49.23 -3.72 27.01
C GLN A 4 -48.15 -2.87 27.71
N HIS A 5 -47.95 -3.05 29.02
CA HIS A 5 -47.06 -2.17 29.80
C HIS A 5 -45.87 -2.89 30.46
N LEU A 6 -45.72 -4.20 30.29
CA LEU A 6 -44.66 -4.99 30.93
C LEU A 6 -43.58 -5.54 29.97
N CYS A 7 -43.54 -5.08 28.71
CA CYS A 7 -42.50 -5.45 27.73
C CYS A 7 -41.50 -4.32 27.43
N ARG A 8 -41.48 -3.23 28.22
CA ARG A 8 -40.65 -2.04 27.93
C ARG A 8 -39.43 -1.85 28.83
N LEU A 9 -39.04 -2.85 29.64
CA LEU A 9 -37.92 -2.70 30.59
C LEU A 9 -36.87 -3.83 30.56
N MET A 10 -36.81 -4.63 29.50
CA MET A 10 -35.80 -5.70 29.35
C MET A 10 -35.23 -5.77 27.91
N LEU A 11 -34.92 -4.64 27.29
CA LEU A 11 -34.18 -4.61 26.01
C LEU A 11 -33.55 -3.22 25.78
N PRO A 12 -32.43 -2.90 26.46
CA PRO A 12 -31.21 -2.74 25.69
C PRO A 12 -29.98 -3.16 26.51
N LEU A 13 -29.79 -4.45 26.75
CA LEU A 13 -28.52 -4.99 27.27
C LEU A 13 -27.89 -6.02 26.32
N LEU A 14 -28.25 -5.97 25.03
CA LEU A 14 -27.76 -6.89 24.00
C LEU A 14 -27.43 -6.19 22.66
N ILE A 15 -27.25 -4.87 22.66
CA ILE A 15 -26.76 -4.09 21.49
C ILE A 15 -25.42 -3.40 21.79
N GLY A 16 -24.77 -3.74 22.92
CA GLY A 16 -23.48 -3.17 23.31
C GLY A 16 -22.25 -3.89 22.73
N LEU A 17 -22.41 -5.04 22.08
CA LEU A 17 -21.30 -5.89 21.61
C LEU A 17 -21.08 -5.86 20.08
N TRP A 18 -21.45 -4.77 19.41
CA TRP A 18 -21.05 -4.56 18.01
C TRP A 18 -20.36 -3.21 17.78
N GLY A 19 -19.64 -2.74 18.80
CA GLY A 19 -18.58 -1.77 18.60
C GLY A 19 -17.34 -2.47 18.07
N ALA A 20 -17.34 -2.91 16.81
CA ALA A 20 -16.07 -3.03 16.09
C ALA A 20 -15.57 -1.58 15.94
N GLY A 21 -14.81 -1.10 16.93
CA GLY A 21 -14.04 0.12 16.77
C GLY A 21 -13.20 -0.01 15.50
N PRO A 22 -12.88 1.10 14.81
CA PRO A 22 -11.96 1.03 13.69
C PRO A 22 -10.70 0.33 14.22
N SER A 23 -10.46 -0.89 13.75
CA SER A 23 -9.17 -1.52 13.92
C SER A 23 -8.26 -0.66 13.09
N THR A 24 -7.63 0.33 13.72
CA THR A 24 -6.35 0.81 13.28
C THR A 24 -5.41 -0.38 13.49
N ALA A 25 -5.51 -1.37 12.62
CA ALA A 25 -4.38 -2.21 12.32
C ALA A 25 -3.35 -1.20 11.86
N GLN A 26 -2.52 -0.76 12.81
CA GLN A 26 -1.43 0.17 12.58
C GLN A 26 -0.50 -0.63 11.68
N GLY A 27 -0.73 -0.51 10.36
CA GLY A 27 -0.01 -1.31 9.39
C GLY A 27 1.46 -1.07 9.61
N VAL A 28 2.22 -2.15 9.80
CA VAL A 28 3.67 -2.04 9.96
C VAL A 28 4.22 -1.57 8.63
N PHE A 29 4.78 -0.37 8.60
CA PHE A 29 5.48 0.11 7.41
C PHE A 29 6.91 -0.47 7.42
N PRO A 30 7.40 -1.00 6.30
CA PRO A 30 8.75 -1.55 6.25
C PRO A 30 9.80 -0.46 6.48
N GLY A 31 10.79 -0.75 7.32
CA GLY A 31 12.01 0.06 7.44
C GLY A 31 13.06 -0.41 6.44
N GLN A 32 14.34 -0.37 6.85
CA GLN A 32 15.43 -0.96 6.05
C GLN A 32 15.21 -2.47 5.82
N ASN A 33 14.65 -3.15 6.81
CA ASN A 33 14.26 -4.54 6.75
C ASN A 33 12.76 -4.66 7.05
N TRP A 34 12.13 -5.64 6.41
CA TRP A 34 10.75 -6.01 6.70
C TRP A 34 10.68 -6.74 8.04
N GLN A 35 9.61 -6.50 8.81
CA GLN A 35 9.30 -7.33 9.96
C GLN A 35 8.70 -8.65 9.47
N GLU A 36 9.20 -9.76 9.98
CA GLU A 36 8.70 -11.09 9.64
C GLU A 36 7.66 -11.56 10.66
N ALA A 37 6.65 -12.27 10.19
CA ALA A 37 5.64 -12.87 11.05
C ALA A 37 5.20 -14.23 10.49
N ALA A 38 4.78 -15.14 11.37
CA ALA A 38 4.21 -16.42 10.92
C ALA A 38 2.91 -16.17 10.12
N PRO A 39 2.65 -16.91 9.03
CA PRO A 39 1.42 -16.78 8.25
C PRO A 39 0.14 -16.83 9.11
N ASP A 40 0.07 -17.78 10.04
CA ASP A 40 -1.11 -17.97 10.90
C ASP A 40 -1.38 -16.73 11.78
N SER A 41 -0.33 -16.05 12.24
CA SER A 41 -0.45 -14.81 13.03
C SER A 41 -1.03 -13.64 12.22
N GLN A 42 -0.93 -13.72 10.89
CA GLN A 42 -1.48 -12.74 9.95
C GLN A 42 -2.78 -13.25 9.28
N GLY A 43 -3.40 -14.29 9.84
CA GLY A 43 -4.65 -14.87 9.35
C GLY A 43 -4.52 -15.58 8.00
N VAL A 44 -3.33 -16.09 7.68
CA VAL A 44 -3.07 -16.97 6.53
C VAL A 44 -2.83 -18.38 7.03
N ASP A 45 -3.61 -19.35 6.54
CA ASP A 45 -3.39 -20.77 6.82
C ASP A 45 -2.01 -21.21 6.32
N ALA A 46 -1.12 -21.55 7.23
CA ALA A 46 0.26 -21.91 6.90
C ALA A 46 0.37 -23.17 6.01
N ALA A 47 -0.52 -24.15 6.20
CA ALA A 47 -0.49 -25.39 5.43
C ALA A 47 -0.91 -25.15 3.96
N ARG A 48 -1.93 -24.32 3.74
CA ARG A 48 -2.36 -23.92 2.40
C ARG A 48 -1.32 -23.04 1.71
N LEU A 49 -0.70 -22.11 2.44
CA LEU A 49 0.38 -21.30 1.90
C LEU A 49 1.55 -22.18 1.46
N LYS A 50 1.95 -23.15 2.29
CA LYS A 50 2.98 -24.12 1.93
C LYS A 50 2.60 -24.91 0.67
N ALA A 51 1.37 -25.41 0.58
CA ALA A 51 0.92 -26.14 -0.60
C ALA A 51 0.98 -25.30 -1.88
N ALA A 52 0.69 -23.99 -1.80
CA ALA A 52 0.81 -23.07 -2.93
C ALA A 52 2.26 -22.82 -3.34
N VAL A 53 3.17 -22.68 -2.37
CA VAL A 53 4.61 -22.56 -2.60
C VAL A 53 5.17 -23.83 -3.24
N ASP A 54 4.84 -25.00 -2.68
CA ASP A 54 5.26 -26.31 -3.21
C ASP A 54 4.76 -26.50 -4.66
N TYR A 55 3.52 -26.07 -4.94
CA TYR A 55 2.98 -26.08 -6.30
C TYR A 55 3.81 -25.17 -7.22
N MET A 56 4.19 -23.98 -6.78
CA MET A 56 4.99 -23.06 -7.59
C MET A 56 6.38 -23.65 -7.87
N ASP A 57 7.04 -24.21 -6.86
CA ASP A 57 8.35 -24.90 -7.02
C ASP A 57 8.27 -26.07 -8.00
N ALA A 58 7.16 -26.81 -8.02
CA ALA A 58 6.98 -27.95 -8.92
C ALA A 58 6.62 -27.57 -10.36
N ASN A 59 6.10 -26.36 -10.60
CA ASN A 59 5.48 -26.01 -11.89
C ASN A 59 6.06 -24.75 -12.57
N PHE A 60 6.82 -23.90 -11.87
CA PHE A 60 7.19 -22.56 -12.35
C PHE A 60 8.70 -22.46 -12.61
N GLY A 61 9.11 -22.78 -13.83
CA GLY A 61 10.50 -22.57 -14.29
C GLY A 61 11.56 -23.14 -13.35
N GLU A 62 12.80 -22.70 -13.52
CA GLU A 62 13.90 -23.12 -12.65
C GLU A 62 13.88 -22.42 -11.28
N GLN A 63 13.39 -21.17 -11.25
CA GLN A 63 13.41 -20.38 -10.02
C GLN A 63 12.30 -20.72 -9.05
N GLY A 64 11.19 -21.32 -9.48
CA GLY A 64 10.08 -21.69 -8.60
C GLY A 64 9.66 -20.52 -7.71
N ALA A 65 9.52 -20.79 -6.41
CA ALA A 65 9.28 -19.80 -5.39
C ALA A 65 10.54 -19.17 -4.80
N ARG A 66 11.74 -19.51 -5.27
CA ARG A 66 12.99 -19.07 -4.64
C ARG A 66 13.13 -17.54 -4.55
N GLU A 67 12.51 -16.83 -5.48
CA GLU A 67 12.57 -15.37 -5.57
C GLU A 67 11.24 -14.69 -5.16
N LEU A 68 10.29 -15.45 -4.61
CA LEU A 68 9.00 -14.94 -4.15
C LEU A 68 9.12 -14.30 -2.76
N ALA A 69 8.34 -13.24 -2.55
CA ALA A 69 8.09 -12.64 -1.24
C ALA A 69 6.57 -12.40 -1.10
N ILE A 70 6.01 -12.74 0.06
CA ILE A 70 4.59 -12.53 0.35
C ILE A 70 4.47 -11.68 1.60
N VAL A 71 3.72 -10.58 1.45
CA VAL A 71 3.50 -9.58 2.49
C VAL A 71 2.01 -9.52 2.83
N ARG A 72 1.68 -9.48 4.13
CA ARG A 72 0.32 -9.21 4.61
C ARG A 72 0.34 -8.34 5.86
N ASN A 73 -0.52 -7.33 5.91
CA ASN A 73 -0.63 -6.36 7.02
C ASN A 73 0.70 -5.64 7.37
N GLY A 74 1.62 -5.54 6.40
CA GLY A 74 2.94 -4.95 6.62
C GLY A 74 4.03 -5.92 7.06
N TYR A 75 3.69 -7.19 7.31
CA TYR A 75 4.65 -8.23 7.66
C TYR A 75 5.01 -9.11 6.46
N LEU A 76 6.29 -9.45 6.36
CA LEU A 76 6.78 -10.47 5.45
C LEU A 76 6.45 -11.85 6.05
N ILE A 77 5.48 -12.54 5.46
CA ILE A 77 4.97 -13.82 5.97
C ILE A 77 5.60 -15.03 5.29
N TRP A 78 6.27 -14.80 4.16
CA TRP A 78 7.03 -15.81 3.44
C TRP A 78 8.07 -15.14 2.55
N LYS A 79 9.28 -15.72 2.50
CA LYS A 79 10.33 -15.32 1.56
C LYS A 79 11.10 -16.54 1.07
N GLY A 80 11.40 -16.56 -0.22
CA GLY A 80 12.34 -17.50 -0.80
C GLY A 80 13.79 -17.10 -0.50
N PRO A 81 14.76 -18.04 -0.61
CA PRO A 81 16.17 -17.78 -0.33
C PRO A 81 16.81 -16.70 -1.23
N ASN A 82 16.19 -16.41 -2.38
CA ASN A 82 16.68 -15.48 -3.39
C ASN A 82 15.68 -14.31 -3.61
N CYS A 83 14.84 -13.97 -2.63
CA CYS A 83 13.83 -12.91 -2.80
C CYS A 83 14.40 -11.52 -3.13
N ASP A 84 15.69 -11.31 -2.85
CA ASP A 84 16.40 -10.05 -3.14
C ASP A 84 17.18 -10.09 -4.47
N ALA A 85 16.91 -11.09 -5.34
CA ALA A 85 17.54 -11.19 -6.65
C ALA A 85 17.17 -10.00 -7.56
N TYR A 86 18.16 -9.50 -8.30
CA TYR A 86 17.98 -8.39 -9.22
C TYR A 86 17.47 -8.86 -10.59
N HIS A 87 16.40 -8.22 -11.08
CA HIS A 87 15.80 -8.52 -12.37
C HIS A 87 15.44 -7.28 -13.16
N ASN A 88 15.43 -7.41 -14.48
CA ASN A 88 14.76 -6.44 -15.34
C ASN A 88 13.25 -6.58 -15.15
N ILE A 89 12.61 -5.55 -14.59
CA ILE A 89 11.17 -5.57 -14.25
C ILE A 89 10.26 -5.06 -15.39
N TRP A 90 10.83 -4.67 -16.53
CA TRP A 90 10.12 -4.26 -17.76
C TRP A 90 8.97 -3.26 -17.49
N SER A 91 7.74 -3.62 -17.84
CA SER A 91 6.59 -2.74 -17.68
C SER A 91 6.24 -2.41 -16.23
N SER A 92 6.71 -3.18 -15.24
CA SER A 92 6.52 -2.85 -13.82
C SER A 92 7.20 -1.52 -13.42
N THR A 93 8.18 -1.05 -14.20
CA THR A 93 8.79 0.29 -14.02
C THR A 93 7.74 1.41 -14.09
N LYS A 94 6.63 1.21 -14.81
CA LYS A 94 5.54 2.19 -14.92
C LYS A 94 4.91 2.54 -13.56
N ASN A 95 4.96 1.62 -12.59
CA ASN A 95 4.44 1.89 -11.25
C ASN A 95 5.21 3.02 -10.57
N TYR A 96 6.53 3.11 -10.79
CA TYR A 96 7.35 4.21 -10.28
C TYR A 96 6.96 5.53 -10.92
N THR A 97 6.88 5.58 -12.26
CA THR A 97 6.50 6.80 -12.99
C THR A 97 5.08 7.26 -12.61
N SER A 98 4.12 6.34 -12.49
CA SER A 98 2.76 6.68 -12.07
C SER A 98 2.69 7.19 -10.63
N THR A 99 3.49 6.62 -9.72
CA THR A 99 3.58 7.09 -8.33
C THR A 99 4.15 8.51 -8.27
N LEU A 100 5.23 8.76 -9.00
CA LEU A 100 5.83 10.10 -9.10
C LEU A 100 4.87 11.12 -9.71
N LEU A 101 4.09 10.74 -10.74
CA LEU A 101 3.04 11.60 -11.28
C LEU A 101 1.98 11.93 -10.22
N GLY A 102 1.56 10.95 -9.40
CA GLY A 102 0.65 11.19 -8.28
C GLY A 102 1.20 12.18 -7.25
N VAL A 103 2.50 12.08 -6.93
CA VAL A 103 3.19 13.06 -6.05
C VAL A 103 3.19 14.45 -6.67
N LEU A 104 3.50 14.58 -7.96
CA LEU A 104 3.49 15.88 -8.66
C LEU A 104 2.10 16.52 -8.69
N VAL A 105 1.06 15.73 -8.89
CA VAL A 105 -0.34 16.20 -8.81
C VAL A 105 -0.68 16.66 -7.40
N SER A 106 -0.28 15.89 -6.37
CA SER A 106 -0.47 16.27 -4.96
C SER A 106 0.25 17.57 -4.59
N ASP A 107 1.43 17.81 -5.16
CA ASP A 107 2.22 19.03 -4.99
C ASP A 107 1.72 20.21 -5.85
N GLY A 108 0.63 20.02 -6.61
CA GLY A 108 0.05 21.04 -7.48
C GLY A 108 0.93 21.40 -8.69
N LYS A 109 1.87 20.53 -9.07
CA LYS A 109 2.80 20.78 -10.19
C LYS A 109 2.19 20.52 -11.57
N CYS A 110 1.17 19.66 -11.62
CA CYS A 110 0.35 19.41 -12.81
C CYS A 110 -1.03 18.88 -12.39
N ARG A 111 -1.94 18.79 -13.35
CA ARG A 111 -3.25 18.14 -13.22
C ARG A 111 -3.35 17.00 -14.22
N LEU A 112 -4.17 15.99 -13.91
CA LEU A 112 -4.38 14.86 -14.83
C LEU A 112 -4.99 15.28 -16.17
N ASP A 113 -5.77 16.36 -16.18
CA ASP A 113 -6.42 16.90 -17.37
C ASP A 113 -5.55 17.93 -18.12
N ASP A 114 -4.32 18.20 -17.65
CA ASP A 114 -3.41 19.10 -18.35
C ASP A 114 -3.04 18.48 -19.71
N PRO A 115 -3.03 19.26 -20.80
CA PRO A 115 -2.54 18.77 -22.08
C PRO A 115 -1.06 18.41 -21.94
N ALA A 116 -0.68 17.23 -22.43
CA ALA A 116 0.71 16.74 -22.34
C ALA A 116 1.73 17.68 -23.00
N ALA A 117 1.30 18.42 -24.02
CA ALA A 117 2.05 19.52 -24.60
C ALA A 117 1.24 20.81 -24.43
N ILE A 118 1.89 21.83 -23.85
CA ILE A 118 1.35 23.19 -23.86
C ILE A 118 1.63 23.77 -25.25
N THR A 119 0.64 23.77 -26.13
CA THR A 119 0.73 24.54 -27.37
C THR A 119 0.50 26.03 -27.03
N GLY A 120 1.59 26.76 -26.72
CA GLY A 120 1.58 28.23 -26.71
C GLY A 120 1.46 28.96 -25.37
N SER A 121 2.05 28.50 -24.27
CA SER A 121 2.16 29.33 -23.06
C SER A 121 3.49 29.14 -22.33
N THR A 122 4.22 30.25 -22.20
CA THR A 122 5.49 30.48 -21.50
C THR A 122 5.43 30.29 -19.99
N ALA A 123 4.34 29.74 -19.42
CA ALA A 123 4.09 29.76 -17.98
C ALA A 123 4.77 28.63 -17.18
N PHE A 124 5.06 27.47 -17.77
CA PHE A 124 5.65 26.33 -17.06
C PHE A 124 7.11 26.59 -16.61
N LEU A 125 7.79 27.57 -17.22
CA LEU A 125 9.14 27.97 -16.85
C LEU A 125 9.19 29.07 -15.76
N SER A 126 8.06 29.57 -15.26
CA SER A 126 8.06 30.67 -14.28
C SER A 126 8.23 30.24 -12.81
N GLY A 127 8.48 28.94 -12.57
CA GLY A 127 8.69 28.38 -11.23
C GLY A 127 10.13 28.45 -10.68
N SER A 128 11.07 29.16 -11.33
CA SER A 128 12.42 29.36 -10.80
C SER A 128 12.65 30.83 -10.42
N ALA A 129 12.80 31.06 -9.12
CA ALA A 129 13.40 32.23 -8.46
C ALA A 129 12.99 33.64 -8.92
N ARG A 130 12.44 34.43 -8.00
CA ARG A 130 12.36 35.90 -8.17
C ARG A 130 13.78 36.47 -8.34
N PRO A 131 14.14 37.14 -9.46
CA PRO A 131 15.45 37.76 -9.64
C PRO A 131 15.61 39.09 -8.88
N SER A 132 15.33 39.10 -7.57
CA SER A 132 15.47 40.31 -6.74
C SER A 132 16.40 40.14 -5.52
N GLU A 133 17.05 38.99 -5.34
CA GLU A 133 18.01 38.77 -4.23
C GLU A 133 19.46 38.50 -4.69
N LEU A 134 19.78 38.69 -5.97
CA LEU A 134 21.16 38.73 -6.44
C LEU A 134 21.52 40.13 -6.97
N THR A 135 21.50 41.11 -6.08
CA THR A 135 22.41 42.25 -6.18
C THR A 135 22.79 42.73 -4.79
N ARG A 136 24.11 42.71 -4.55
CA ARG A 136 24.85 43.52 -3.56
C ARG A 136 24.92 42.98 -2.12
N GLU A 137 26.04 42.33 -1.78
CA GLU A 137 27.14 42.96 -1.04
C GLU A 137 28.41 42.08 -1.02
N ARG A 138 29.51 42.70 -1.48
CA ARG A 138 30.95 42.37 -1.39
C ARG A 138 31.50 41.14 -2.11
#